data_AF-A0A1H5X2T3-F1
#
_entry.id   AF-A0A1H5X2T3-F1
#
_cell.length_a   1.000
_cell.length_b   1.000
_cell.length_c   1.000
_cell.angle_alpha   90.00
_cell.angle_beta   90.00
_cell.angle_gamma   90.00
#
_symmetry.space_group_name_H-M   'P 1'
#
loop_
_entity.id
_entity.type
_entity.pdbx_description
1 polymer ?
#
loop_
_entity_poly.entity_id
_entity_poly.type
_entity_poly.pdbx_seq_one_letter_code
_entity_poly.pdbx_strand_id
1 'polypeptide(L)'
;MGFVDGLYNNISSKEDRVNDKSFTQAPYEEIKNLFNSICVTLPKIKNIKGNRQKVVRQRWKENPDINFFKELFEKVNKSDFLSGRSGKWVGCSFDWIMQPSNLQKIIEGNYDNNRKIDDEWGDFDVDLKDF
;
A
#
# COMPACT_ATOMS: atom_id res chain seq x y z
N MET A 1 -62.43 -27.56 -25.72
CA MET A 1 -61.78 -28.30 -26.83
C MET A 1 -60.87 -27.30 -27.57
N GLY A 2 -59.54 -27.33 -27.57
CA GLY A 2 -58.52 -28.12 -26.87
C GLY A 2 -57.49 -27.16 -26.21
N PHE A 3 -56.96 -27.50 -25.04
CA PHE A 3 -55.73 -28.28 -24.81
C PHE A 3 -54.44 -27.46 -24.97
N VAL A 4 -53.71 -27.41 -23.87
CA VAL A 4 -52.44 -26.75 -23.60
C VAL A 4 -51.28 -27.71 -23.89
N ASP A 5 -50.19 -27.19 -24.47
CA ASP A 5 -48.82 -27.74 -24.43
C ASP A 5 -47.92 -26.50 -24.15
N GLY A 6 -47.19 -26.32 -23.05
CA GLY A 6 -46.12 -27.16 -22.51
C GLY A 6 -44.97 -27.22 -23.53
N LEU A 7 -43.70 -26.84 -23.32
CA LEU A 7 -42.87 -26.51 -22.17
C LEU A 7 -41.46 -26.12 -22.75
N TYR A 8 -40.60 -25.51 -21.93
CA TYR A 8 -39.13 -25.32 -22.08
C TYR A 8 -38.57 -24.30 -23.09
N ASN A 9 -38.16 -23.14 -22.55
CA ASN A 9 -36.71 -22.85 -22.56
C ASN A 9 -36.27 -22.20 -21.26
N ASN A 10 -35.31 -22.88 -20.63
CA ASN A 10 -34.68 -22.65 -19.35
C ASN A 10 -33.37 -21.88 -19.58
N ILE A 11 -33.30 -20.63 -19.13
CA ILE A 11 -32.06 -19.97 -18.70
C ILE A 11 -32.46 -19.10 -17.51
N SER A 12 -32.61 -19.67 -16.32
CA SER A 12 -31.54 -19.88 -15.34
C SER A 12 -30.70 -18.62 -15.10
N SER A 13 -31.04 -17.95 -14.00
CA SER A 13 -30.11 -17.43 -12.98
C SER A 13 -29.06 -16.42 -13.48
N LYS A 14 -29.04 -15.17 -13.03
CA LYS A 14 -29.00 -14.77 -11.62
C LYS A 14 -29.51 -13.34 -11.47
N GLU A 15 -30.52 -13.18 -10.64
CA GLU A 15 -30.67 -11.99 -9.81
C GLU A 15 -29.42 -11.87 -8.94
N ASP A 16 -28.47 -11.01 -9.31
CA ASP A 16 -27.38 -10.67 -8.42
C ASP A 16 -27.92 -9.69 -7.38
N ARG A 17 -28.44 -10.31 -6.32
CA ARG A 17 -28.78 -9.76 -5.01
C ARG A 17 -27.79 -8.68 -4.63
N VAL A 18 -28.28 -7.45 -4.48
CA VAL A 18 -27.58 -6.39 -3.75
C VAL A 18 -27.42 -6.88 -2.31
N ASN A 19 -26.30 -7.55 -2.06
CA ASN A 19 -25.95 -8.05 -0.74
C ASN A 19 -25.35 -6.90 0.06
N ASP A 20 -26.21 -6.28 0.86
CA ASP A 20 -25.88 -5.39 1.96
C ASP A 20 -24.91 -6.09 2.94
N LYS A 21 -23.62 -5.80 2.74
CA LYS A 21 -22.59 -5.88 3.79
C LYS A 21 -21.69 -4.67 3.60
N SER A 22 -22.05 -3.56 4.25
CA SER A 22 -21.28 -2.32 4.32
C SER A 22 -19.96 -2.50 5.10
N PHE A 23 -19.03 -3.28 4.53
CA PHE A 23 -17.61 -3.06 4.74
C PHE A 23 -17.18 -2.09 3.65
N THR A 24 -16.81 -0.86 4.03
CA THR A 24 -16.48 0.23 3.10
C THR A 24 -15.53 -0.28 2.02
N GLN A 25 -16.00 -0.25 0.78
CA GLN A 25 -15.19 -0.60 -0.38
C GLN A 25 -13.93 0.27 -0.36
N ALA A 26 -12.76 -0.34 -0.50
CA ALA A 26 -11.49 0.40 -0.46
C ALA A 26 -11.51 1.53 -1.51
N PRO A 27 -11.15 2.78 -1.13
CA PRO A 27 -11.22 3.95 -2.01
C PRO A 27 -10.03 3.96 -2.99
N TYR A 28 -10.02 3.02 -3.94
CA TYR A 28 -8.89 2.81 -4.84
C TYR A 28 -8.50 4.06 -5.64
N GLU A 29 -9.50 4.84 -6.08
CA GLU A 29 -9.25 6.05 -6.88
C GLU A 29 -8.57 7.14 -6.03
N GLU A 30 -8.98 7.28 -4.77
CA GLU A 30 -8.38 8.22 -3.84
C GLU A 30 -6.94 7.84 -3.48
N ILE A 31 -6.69 6.55 -3.17
CA ILE A 31 -5.34 6.04 -2.91
C ILE A 31 -4.42 6.25 -4.13
N LYS A 32 -4.93 6.01 -5.34
CA LYS A 32 -4.18 6.26 -6.58
C LYS A 32 -3.82 7.74 -6.73
N ASN A 33 -4.77 8.62 -6.49
CA ASN A 33 -4.58 10.06 -6.62
C ASN A 33 -3.62 10.61 -5.56
N LEU A 34 -3.70 10.12 -4.32
CA LEU A 34 -2.73 10.42 -3.27
C LEU A 34 -1.32 10.00 -3.66
N PHE A 35 -1.13 8.76 -4.10
CA PHE A 35 0.19 8.29 -4.54
C PHE A 35 0.76 9.17 -5.66
N ASN A 36 -0.02 9.42 -6.71
CA ASN A 36 0.44 10.20 -7.87
C ASN A 36 0.68 11.69 -7.56
N SER A 37 0.04 12.24 -6.52
CA SER A 37 0.20 13.64 -6.11
C SER A 37 1.34 13.85 -5.13
N ILE A 38 1.59 12.89 -4.23
CA ILE A 38 2.63 13.00 -3.20
C ILE A 38 3.97 12.47 -3.73
N CYS A 39 3.99 11.28 -4.32
CA CYS A 39 5.20 10.62 -4.80
C CYS A 39 5.59 11.08 -6.21
N VAL A 40 5.75 12.40 -6.40
CA VAL A 40 5.93 13.04 -7.72
C VAL A 40 7.19 12.59 -8.47
N THR A 41 8.20 12.09 -7.75
CA THR A 41 9.45 11.58 -8.33
C THR A 41 9.34 10.13 -8.80
N LEU A 42 8.29 9.40 -8.40
CA LEU A 42 8.10 7.99 -8.75
C LEU A 42 7.23 7.83 -10.01
N PRO A 43 7.35 6.70 -10.73
CA PRO A 43 6.49 6.42 -11.87
C PRO A 43 5.00 6.43 -11.48
N LYS A 44 4.22 7.28 -12.15
CA LYS A 44 2.78 7.40 -11.90
C LYS A 44 2.04 6.11 -12.26
N ILE A 45 1.07 5.73 -11.44
CA ILE A 45 0.17 4.62 -11.74
C ILE A 45 -1.09 5.09 -12.46
N LYS A 46 -1.48 4.36 -13.51
CA LYS A 46 -2.68 4.66 -14.30
C LYS A 46 -3.96 4.12 -13.65
N ASN A 47 -3.87 2.95 -13.02
CA ASN A 47 -4.99 2.27 -12.38
C ASN A 47 -4.54 1.31 -11.28
N ILE A 48 -5.51 0.92 -10.44
CA ILE A 48 -5.43 -0.16 -9.47
C ILE A 48 -6.37 -1.27 -9.97
N LYS A 49 -5.82 -2.22 -10.75
CA LYS A 49 -6.53 -3.37 -11.31
C LYS A 49 -5.75 -4.67 -11.06
N GLY A 50 -6.44 -5.81 -11.18
CA GLY A 50 -5.82 -7.13 -11.06
C GLY A 50 -5.18 -7.36 -9.69
N ASN A 51 -3.90 -7.73 -9.67
CA ASN A 51 -3.19 -8.03 -8.43
C ASN A 51 -3.14 -6.81 -7.47
N ARG A 52 -3.04 -5.59 -8.00
CA ARG A 52 -3.03 -4.37 -7.18
C ARG A 52 -4.28 -4.21 -6.33
N GLN A 53 -5.46 -4.59 -6.85
CA GLN A 53 -6.70 -4.51 -6.07
C GLN A 53 -6.65 -5.43 -4.85
N LYS A 54 -6.13 -6.65 -5.01
CA LYS A 54 -6.01 -7.61 -3.92
C LYS A 54 -5.10 -7.06 -2.82
N VAL A 55 -3.93 -6.55 -3.20
CA VAL A 55 -2.95 -6.00 -2.26
C VAL A 55 -3.49 -4.75 -1.57
N VAL A 56 -4.03 -3.79 -2.31
CA VAL A 56 -4.58 -2.55 -1.74
C VAL A 56 -5.76 -2.83 -0.83
N ARG A 57 -6.66 -3.75 -1.21
CA ARG A 57 -7.78 -4.17 -0.36
C ARG A 57 -7.29 -4.79 0.95
N GLN A 58 -6.22 -5.58 0.90
CA GLN A 58 -5.65 -6.17 2.10
C GLN A 58 -5.07 -5.08 3.02
N ARG A 59 -4.34 -4.09 2.48
CA ARG A 59 -3.86 -2.93 3.25
C ARG A 59 -4.99 -2.09 3.83
N TRP A 60 -6.05 -1.88 3.06
CA TRP A 60 -7.23 -1.14 3.54
C TRP A 60 -7.92 -1.87 4.70
N LYS A 61 -7.98 -3.21 4.67
CA LYS A 61 -8.53 -3.97 5.80
C LYS A 61 -7.67 -3.87 7.05
N GLU A 62 -6.35 -3.84 6.89
CA GLU A 62 -5.40 -3.67 7.99
C GLU A 62 -5.46 -2.26 8.58
N ASN A 63 -5.59 -1.24 7.71
CA ASN A 63 -5.63 0.18 8.07
C ASN A 63 -6.73 0.89 7.27
N PRO A 64 -8.00 0.86 7.71
CA PRO A 64 -9.14 1.42 6.97
C PRO A 64 -9.26 2.95 7.13
N ASP A 65 -8.14 3.65 6.99
CA ASP A 65 -8.03 5.11 7.09
C ASP A 65 -7.22 5.64 5.92
N ILE A 66 -7.77 6.63 5.20
CA ILE A 66 -7.08 7.26 4.08
C ILE A 66 -5.84 8.04 4.53
N ASN A 67 -5.85 8.59 5.75
CA ASN A 67 -4.72 9.34 6.29
C ASN A 67 -3.50 8.45 6.50
N PHE A 68 -3.69 7.16 6.80
CA PHE A 68 -2.60 6.18 6.87
C PHE A 68 -1.85 6.08 5.53
N PHE A 69 -2.58 6.01 4.41
CA PHE A 69 -1.96 5.96 3.08
C PHE A 69 -1.28 7.28 2.71
N LYS A 70 -1.89 8.41 3.10
CA LYS A 70 -1.27 9.73 2.94
C LYS A 70 0.06 9.78 3.69
N GLU A 71 0.10 9.39 4.96
CA GLU A 71 1.33 9.36 5.77
C GLU A 71 2.39 8.42 5.15
N LEU A 72 1.98 7.21 4.73
CA LEU A 72 2.84 6.26 4.04
C LEU A 72 3.53 6.90 2.83
N PHE A 73 2.76 7.57 1.96
CA PHE A 73 3.30 8.21 0.76
C PHE A 73 4.13 9.45 1.09
N GLU A 74 3.80 10.20 2.14
CA GLU A 74 4.62 11.31 2.61
C GLU A 74 5.98 10.83 3.13
N LYS A 75 6.04 9.72 3.87
CA LYS A 75 7.29 9.09 4.31
C LYS A 75 8.15 8.63 3.11
N VAL A 76 7.53 8.01 2.10
CA VAL A 76 8.20 7.67 0.84
C VAL A 76 8.79 8.91 0.17
N ASN A 77 8.00 9.98 0.03
CA ASN A 77 8.46 11.21 -0.61
C ASN A 77 9.54 11.94 0.19
N LYS A 78 9.52 11.88 1.54
CA LYS A 78 10.54 12.49 2.39
C LYS A 78 11.88 11.75 2.34
N SER A 79 11.87 10.43 2.14
CA SER A 79 13.10 9.63 2.01
C SER A 79 13.83 9.92 0.70
N ASP A 80 15.11 10.30 0.76
CA ASP A 80 15.95 10.52 -0.43
C ASP A 80 16.35 9.20 -1.11
N PHE A 81 16.34 8.10 -0.34
CA PHE A 81 16.55 6.76 -0.88
C PHE A 81 15.32 6.28 -1.64
N LEU A 82 14.13 6.31 -1.03
CA LEU A 82 12.91 5.79 -1.66
C LEU A 82 12.41 6.67 -2.80
N SER A 83 12.52 8.00 -2.67
CA SER A 83 12.13 8.93 -3.74
C SER A 83 13.07 8.91 -4.95
N GLY A 84 14.23 8.27 -4.84
CA GLY A 84 15.27 8.22 -5.87
C GLY A 84 16.15 9.47 -5.98
N ARG A 85 15.91 10.52 -5.17
CA ARG A 85 16.70 11.77 -5.20
C ARG A 85 18.17 11.58 -4.85
N SER A 86 18.49 10.59 -4.02
CA SER A 86 19.88 10.24 -3.71
C SER A 86 20.66 9.63 -4.89
N GLY A 87 19.97 9.22 -5.96
CA GLY A 87 20.57 8.54 -7.12
C GLY A 87 21.04 7.10 -6.85
N LYS A 88 21.00 6.62 -5.60
CA LYS A 88 21.48 5.28 -5.21
C LYS A 88 20.52 4.17 -5.65
N TRP A 89 19.23 4.44 -5.65
CA TRP A 89 18.20 3.48 -6.03
C TRP A 89 17.02 4.18 -6.69
N VAL A 90 16.56 3.65 -7.82
CA VAL A 90 15.43 4.19 -8.61
C VAL A 90 14.34 3.14 -8.85
N GLY A 91 14.41 2.01 -8.14
CA GLY A 91 13.47 0.89 -8.29
C GLY A 91 12.21 1.01 -7.43
N CYS A 92 12.04 2.10 -6.66
CA CYS A 92 10.85 2.29 -5.85
C CYS A 92 9.62 2.49 -6.74
N SER A 93 8.55 1.76 -6.45
CA SER A 93 7.30 1.82 -7.19
C SER A 93 6.13 1.59 -6.26
N PHE A 94 4.92 1.95 -6.71
CA PHE A 94 3.68 1.67 -5.99
C PHE A 94 3.59 0.20 -5.55
N ASP A 95 3.89 -0.75 -6.44
CA ASP A 95 3.78 -2.18 -6.15
C ASP A 95 4.76 -2.61 -5.06
N TRP A 96 5.98 -2.05 -5.06
CA TRP A 96 6.99 -2.33 -4.05
C TRP A 96 6.59 -1.76 -2.69
N ILE A 97 6.08 -0.53 -2.65
CA ILE A 97 5.62 0.14 -1.42
C ILE A 97 4.47 -0.65 -0.78
N MET A 98 3.54 -1.18 -1.57
CA MET A 98 2.35 -1.86 -1.07
C MET A 98 2.60 -3.30 -0.57
N GLN A 99 3.81 -3.83 -0.75
CA GLN A 99 4.22 -5.12 -0.16
C GLN A 99 4.27 -5.01 1.37
N PRO A 100 3.89 -6.07 2.12
CA PRO A 100 3.72 -5.99 3.57
C PRO A 100 4.99 -5.58 4.29
N SER A 101 6.09 -6.26 3.96
CA SER A 101 7.41 -6.04 4.55
C SER A 101 7.92 -4.63 4.31
N ASN A 102 7.73 -4.08 3.11
CA ASN A 102 8.26 -2.77 2.75
C ASN A 102 7.42 -1.65 3.35
N LEU A 103 6.10 -1.78 3.32
CA LEU A 103 5.18 -0.85 3.95
C LEU A 103 5.48 -0.72 5.45
N GLN A 104 5.63 -1.85 6.15
CA GLN A 104 5.98 -1.87 7.57
C GLN A 104 7.30 -1.13 7.80
N LYS A 105 8.34 -1.44 7.02
CA LYS A 105 9.64 -0.77 7.14
C LYS A 105 9.55 0.74 6.93
N ILE A 106 8.71 1.20 6.00
CA ILE A 106 8.51 2.63 5.74
C ILE A 106 7.85 3.30 6.94
N ILE A 107 6.76 2.72 7.46
CA ILE A 107 6.04 3.27 8.62
C ILE A 107 6.96 3.34 9.84
N GLU A 108 7.75 2.30 10.10
CA GLU A 108 8.78 2.23 11.15
C GLU A 108 9.99 3.18 10.92
N GLY A 109 10.01 3.93 9.82
CA GLY A 109 11.05 4.92 9.54
C GLY A 109 12.40 4.30 9.14
N ASN A 110 12.44 3.07 8.62
CA ASN A 110 13.68 2.43 8.14
C ASN A 110 14.35 3.17 6.98
N TYR A 111 13.66 4.14 6.39
CA TYR A 111 14.13 4.93 5.27
C TYR A 111 14.12 6.43 5.54
N ASP A 112 13.92 6.85 6.80
CA ASP A 112 13.98 8.26 7.17
C ASP A 112 15.44 8.75 7.08
N ASN A 113 15.67 9.91 6.47
CA ASN A 113 17.03 10.38 6.11
C ASN A 113 17.94 10.62 7.33
N ASN A 114 17.36 10.94 8.49
CA ASN A 114 18.08 11.34 9.70
C ASN A 114 17.92 10.31 10.82
N ARG A 115 18.03 9.01 10.52
CA ARG A 115 18.26 8.04 11.60
C ARG A 115 19.58 8.38 12.27
N LYS A 116 19.49 9.11 13.37
CA LYS A 116 20.53 9.08 14.38
C LYS A 116 20.57 7.64 14.84
N ILE A 117 21.67 6.96 14.59
CA ILE A 117 22.04 5.85 15.45
C ILE A 117 22.24 6.57 16.79
N ASP A 118 21.39 6.28 17.76
CA ASP A 118 21.61 6.76 19.12
C ASP A 118 22.90 6.05 19.56
N ASP A 119 24.04 6.69 19.30
CA ASP A 119 25.39 6.22 19.61
C ASP A 119 25.63 6.28 21.13
N GLU A 120 24.70 5.75 21.94
CA GLU A 120 24.85 5.56 23.39
C GLU A 120 25.81 4.39 23.75
N TRP A 121 26.76 4.11 22.87
CA TRP A 121 27.82 3.10 23.06
C TRP A 121 29.21 3.64 22.66
N GLY A 122 29.42 4.96 22.79
CA GLY A 122 30.69 5.63 22.56
C GLY A 122 31.61 5.79 23.78
N ASP A 123 31.17 5.44 25.00
CA ASP A 123 31.88 5.70 26.26
C ASP A 123 32.05 4.43 27.13
N PHE A 124 32.57 3.35 26.56
CA PHE A 124 33.29 2.34 27.36
C PHE A 124 34.77 2.47 27.03
N ASP A 125 35.38 3.54 27.57
CA ASP A 125 36.82 3.57 27.80
C ASP A 125 37.15 2.36 28.68
N VAL A 126 37.47 1.23 28.04
CA VAL A 126 38.17 0.15 28.69
C VAL A 126 39.60 0.66 28.84
N ASP A 127 39.92 1.14 30.04
CA ASP A 127 41.30 1.38 30.47
C ASP A 127 42.07 0.04 30.40
N LEU A 128 42.54 -0.30 29.21
CA LEU A 128 43.47 -1.38 28.92
C LEU A 128 44.87 -0.76 28.74
N LYS A 129 45.39 -0.18 29.83
CA LYS A 129 46.80 0.22 29.93
C LYS A 129 47.48 -0.13 31.27
N ASP A 130 46.91 -1.04 32.06
CA ASP A 130 47.51 -1.50 33.32
C ASP A 130 47.82 -3.02 33.34
N PHE A 131 48.48 -3.53 32.29
CA PHE A 131 49.26 -4.78 32.34
C PHE A 131 50.53 -4.69 31.50
#